data_AF-A0AAJ0BH61-F1
#
_entry.id   AF-A0AAJ0BH61-F1
#
_cell.length_a   1.000
_cell.length_b   1.000
_cell.length_c   1.000
_cell.angle_alpha   90.00
_cell.angle_beta   90.00
_cell.angle_gamma   90.00
#
_symmetry.space_group_name_H-M   'P 1'
#
loop_
_entity.id
_entity.type
_entity.pdbx_description
1 polymer ?
#
loop_
_entity_poly.entity_id
_entity_poly.type
_entity_poly.pdbx_seq_one_letter_code
_entity_poly.pdbx_strand_id
1 'polypeptide(L)'
;MSCPPTRRREEDRYECTICCESIEVSRIIWLDCGHGHCDECLREYVRFSVRQLFFRPAQCCRKDIRPGLLRHVLLNSSDEMIAYRKLLDEFQAPDRVYCANAKCGAFIPRALWHGKKASCRVCRVNTCINCNGRFHFTACKEPVYRNIYADKAFQKLRKMMGWQRCPRCRRVIEKNQGCNHMSCVCGCEFCYLCGRDYFSDHDCRSV
;
A
#
# COMPACT_ATOMS: atom_id res chain seq x y z
N MET A 1 13.91 56.46 32.71
CA MET A 1 13.67 55.85 31.39
C MET A 1 13.71 54.34 31.58
N SER A 2 12.55 53.75 31.85
CA SER A 2 12.38 52.33 32.15
C SER A 2 12.38 51.53 30.85
N CYS A 3 13.18 50.47 30.81
CA CYS A 3 13.21 49.47 29.75
C CYS A 3 11.80 48.87 29.56
N PRO A 4 11.29 48.71 28.33
CA PRO A 4 9.97 48.13 28.12
C PRO A 4 9.97 46.64 28.51
N PRO A 5 8.85 46.12 29.04
CA PRO A 5 8.77 44.70 29.39
C PRO A 5 8.87 43.87 28.11
N THR A 6 9.79 42.91 28.09
CA THR A 6 9.85 41.87 27.07
C THR A 6 8.54 41.10 27.10
N ARG A 7 7.68 41.30 26.08
CA ARG A 7 6.49 40.47 25.87
C ARG A 7 6.93 39.01 25.79
N ARG A 8 6.68 38.23 26.84
CA ARG A 8 6.76 36.76 26.78
C ARG A 8 5.67 36.32 25.79
N ARG A 9 6.07 35.60 24.73
CA ARG A 9 5.14 34.91 23.82
C ARG A 9 4.57 33.72 24.59
N GLU A 10 3.32 33.80 25.03
CA GLU A 10 2.73 32.80 25.92
C GLU A 10 1.76 31.82 25.21
N GLU A 11 1.73 31.75 23.88
CA GLU A 11 0.75 30.92 23.15
C GLU A 11 1.31 30.13 21.94
N ASP A 12 2.56 29.66 21.99
CA ASP A 12 3.10 28.78 20.94
C ASP A 12 2.77 27.30 21.21
N ARG A 13 1.48 26.98 21.42
CA ARG A 13 0.99 25.60 21.58
C ARG A 13 0.01 25.22 20.47
N TYR A 14 0.05 23.96 20.07
CA TYR A 14 -0.84 23.40 19.05
C TYR A 14 -1.33 22.02 19.49
N GLU A 15 -2.56 21.69 19.14
CA GLU A 15 -3.22 20.44 19.50
C GLU A 15 -2.91 19.36 18.45
N CYS A 16 -2.31 18.24 18.87
CA CYS A 16 -2.10 17.12 17.97
C CYS A 16 -3.44 16.58 17.45
N THR A 17 -3.63 16.46 16.14
CA THR A 17 -4.91 16.02 15.56
C THR A 17 -5.22 14.52 15.76
N ILE A 18 -4.40 13.77 16.51
CA ILE A 18 -4.60 12.34 16.77
C ILE A 18 -4.97 12.11 18.24
N CYS A 19 -4.14 12.57 19.18
CA CYS A 19 -4.41 12.41 20.61
C CYS A 19 -5.11 13.61 21.26
N CYS A 20 -5.29 14.71 20.54
CA CYS A 20 -5.83 15.97 21.04
C CYS A 20 -5.04 16.58 22.22
N GLU A 21 -3.75 16.23 22.36
CA GLU A 21 -2.88 16.83 23.36
C GLU A 21 -2.30 18.15 22.85
N SER A 22 -2.38 19.19 23.68
CA SER A 22 -1.73 20.48 23.44
C SER A 22 -0.24 20.37 23.72
N ILE A 23 0.61 20.58 22.72
CA ILE A 23 2.07 20.56 22.86
C ILE A 23 2.71 21.80 22.24
N GLU A 24 3.97 22.08 22.57
CA GLU A 24 4.70 23.21 21.98
C GLU A 24 4.78 23.08 20.45
N VAL A 25 4.54 24.18 19.73
CA VAL A 25 4.57 24.23 18.26
C VAL A 25 5.92 23.76 17.70
N SER A 26 7.03 23.99 18.43
CA SER A 26 8.38 23.52 18.09
C SER A 26 8.51 22.00 18.03
N ARG A 27 7.62 21.27 18.72
CA ARG A 27 7.58 19.81 18.81
C ARG A 27 6.53 19.18 17.89
N ILE A 28 5.77 19.98 17.15
CA ILE A 28 4.80 19.50 16.18
C ILE A 28 5.50 19.13 14.87
N ILE A 29 5.18 17.94 14.39
CA ILE A 29 5.53 17.50 13.03
C ILE A 29 4.41 17.91 12.09
N TRP A 30 4.73 18.85 11.20
CA TRP A 30 3.82 19.33 10.18
C TRP A 30 3.93 18.51 8.90
N LEU A 31 2.78 18.00 8.45
CA LEU A 31 2.66 17.31 7.17
C LEU A 31 2.30 18.29 6.04
N ASP A 32 2.50 17.86 4.79
CA ASP A 32 2.22 18.69 3.60
C ASP A 32 0.71 18.94 3.38
N CYS A 33 -0.14 18.26 4.15
CA CYS A 33 -1.58 18.53 4.25
C CYS A 33 -1.89 19.73 5.16
N GLY A 34 -0.93 20.23 5.96
CA GLY A 34 -1.11 21.30 6.93
C GLY A 34 -1.52 20.83 8.34
N HIS A 35 -1.79 19.53 8.52
CA HIS A 35 -2.07 18.96 9.85
C HIS A 35 -0.78 18.74 10.66
N GLY A 36 -0.86 19.05 11.95
CA GLY A 36 0.22 18.87 12.91
C GLY A 36 -0.01 17.66 13.84
N HIS A 37 1.04 16.87 14.05
CA HIS A 37 1.01 15.72 14.96
C HIS A 37 2.19 15.75 15.94
N CYS A 38 2.01 15.20 17.14
CA CYS A 38 3.16 14.90 18.00
C CYS A 38 3.97 13.72 17.43
N ASP A 39 5.26 13.62 17.79
CA ASP A 39 6.16 12.55 17.30
C ASP A 39 5.59 11.15 17.58
N GLU A 40 5.09 10.94 18.80
CA GLU A 40 4.59 9.64 19.24
C GLU A 40 3.39 9.16 18.42
N CYS A 41 2.39 10.03 18.20
CA CYS A 41 1.22 9.69 17.41
C CYS A 41 1.56 9.44 15.94
N LEU A 42 2.44 10.26 15.35
CA LEU A 42 2.83 10.05 13.96
C LEU A 42 3.62 8.75 13.80
N ARG A 43 4.49 8.43 14.77
CA ARG A 43 5.24 7.18 14.81
C ARG A 43 4.33 5.96 14.89
N GLU A 44 3.40 5.93 15.83
CA GLU A 44 2.50 4.79 15.96
C GLU A 44 1.57 4.67 14.75
N TYR A 45 1.11 5.79 14.19
CA TYR A 45 0.34 5.79 12.95
C TYR A 45 1.09 5.13 11.78
N VAL A 46 2.36 5.50 11.57
CA VAL A 46 3.19 4.89 10.51
C VAL A 46 3.46 3.42 10.82
N ARG A 47 3.76 3.05 12.06
CA ARG A 47 3.98 1.64 12.47
C ARG A 47 2.75 0.78 12.30
N PHE A 48 1.57 1.30 12.63
CA PHE A 48 0.31 0.61 12.44
C PHE A 48 0.10 0.20 10.99
N SER A 49 0.54 1.03 10.04
CA SER A 49 0.45 0.75 8.60
C SER A 49 1.23 -0.51 8.17
N VAL A 50 2.37 -0.79 8.82
CA VAL A 50 3.23 -1.97 8.58
C VAL A 50 2.62 -3.25 9.14
N ARG A 51 1.86 -3.14 10.23
CA ARG A 51 1.24 -4.29 10.91
C ARG A 51 -0.06 -4.78 10.26
N GLN A 52 -0.58 -4.05 9.27
CA GLN A 52 -1.82 -4.43 8.60
C GLN A 52 -1.64 -5.64 7.69
N LEU A 53 -2.66 -6.53 7.68
CA LEU A 53 -2.72 -7.64 6.72
C LEU A 53 -2.65 -7.17 5.26
N PHE A 54 -3.22 -5.99 4.99
CA PHE A 54 -3.12 -5.32 3.69
C PHE A 54 -2.37 -4.00 3.87
N PHE A 55 -1.06 -4.04 3.64
CA PHE A 55 -0.22 -2.85 3.76
C PHE A 55 -0.76 -1.68 2.92
N ARG A 56 -0.72 -0.51 3.56
CA ARG A 56 -0.97 0.78 2.94
C ARG A 56 0.10 1.76 3.40
N PRO A 57 0.68 2.56 2.50
CA PRO A 57 1.48 3.69 2.92
C PRO A 57 0.63 4.60 3.82
N ALA A 58 1.19 5.02 4.93
CA ALA A 58 0.59 6.03 5.81
C ALA A 58 0.42 7.36 5.06
N GLN A 59 -0.77 7.95 5.16
CA GLN A 59 -1.18 9.14 4.41
C GLN A 59 -1.98 10.10 5.29
N CYS A 60 -1.79 11.39 5.11
CA CYS A 60 -2.67 12.43 5.67
C CYS A 60 -3.45 13.07 4.54
N CYS A 61 -4.79 13.12 4.64
CA CYS A 61 -5.63 13.74 3.61
C CYS A 61 -5.33 13.21 2.20
N ARG A 62 -5.05 11.90 2.07
CA ARG A 62 -4.64 11.22 0.83
C ARG A 62 -3.30 11.70 0.23
N LYS A 63 -2.52 12.51 0.97
CA LYS A 63 -1.14 12.87 0.63
C LYS A 63 -0.18 11.94 1.36
N ASP A 64 0.85 11.50 0.64
CA ASP A 64 1.91 10.67 1.21
C ASP A 64 2.74 11.44 2.24
N ILE A 65 3.13 10.76 3.31
CA ILE A 65 4.10 11.31 4.26
C ILE A 65 5.48 11.34 3.60
N ARG A 66 6.16 12.50 3.66
CA ARG A 66 7.47 12.69 3.03
C ARG A 66 8.50 11.64 3.50
N PRO A 67 9.37 11.13 2.60
CA PRO A 67 10.41 10.15 2.96
C PRO A 67 11.35 10.59 4.09
N GLY A 68 11.64 11.89 4.21
CA GLY A 68 12.43 12.45 5.31
C GLY A 68 11.74 12.30 6.67
N LEU A 69 10.42 12.50 6.72
CA LEU A 69 9.63 12.29 7.93
C LEU A 69 9.45 10.82 8.24
N LEU A 70 9.21 9.97 7.23
CA LEU A 70 9.17 8.51 7.41
C LEU A 70 10.48 8.00 8.02
N ARG A 71 11.62 8.50 7.53
CA ARG A 71 12.91 8.19 8.12
C ARG A 71 12.95 8.61 9.58
N HIS A 72 12.55 9.84 9.91
CA HIS A 72 12.52 10.38 11.27
C HIS A 72 11.68 9.52 12.23
N VAL A 73 10.44 9.20 11.86
CA VAL A 73 9.52 8.47 12.75
C VAL A 73 9.82 6.97 12.83
N LEU A 74 10.51 6.40 11.84
CA LEU A 74 10.98 5.01 11.86
C LEU A 74 12.46 4.90 12.31
N LEU A 75 13.08 5.98 12.83
CA LEU A 75 14.50 6.02 13.25
C LEU A 75 14.87 4.98 14.32
N ASN A 76 13.89 4.45 15.06
CA ASN A 76 14.19 3.60 16.23
C ASN A 76 14.60 2.17 15.86
N SER A 77 14.53 1.75 14.58
CA SER A 77 15.32 0.61 14.09
C SER A 77 15.53 0.65 12.57
N SER A 78 16.74 0.32 12.12
CA SER A 78 17.06 0.07 10.71
C SER A 78 16.10 -0.93 10.07
N ASP A 79 15.64 -1.89 10.86
CA ASP A 79 14.77 -2.98 10.43
C ASP A 79 13.34 -2.52 10.13
N GLU A 80 12.77 -1.59 10.91
CA GLU A 80 11.44 -1.01 10.64
C GLU A 80 11.42 -0.27 9.31
N MET A 81 12.45 0.54 9.03
CA MET A 81 12.58 1.23 7.74
C MET A 81 12.76 0.26 6.57
N ILE A 82 13.57 -0.78 6.74
CA ILE A 82 13.78 -1.82 5.72
C ILE A 82 12.47 -2.57 5.44
N ALA A 83 11.73 -2.93 6.50
CA ALA A 83 10.43 -3.60 6.38
C ALA A 83 9.41 -2.71 5.66
N TYR A 84 9.28 -1.45 6.08
CA TYR A 84 8.39 -0.49 5.43
C TYR A 84 8.73 -0.33 3.95
N ARG A 85 10.01 -0.16 3.60
CA ARG A 85 10.44 -0.04 2.20
C ARG A 85 10.08 -1.27 1.39
N LYS A 86 10.32 -2.48 1.90
CA LYS A 86 9.96 -3.73 1.21
C LYS A 86 8.46 -3.81 0.93
N LEU A 87 7.63 -3.45 1.92
CA LEU A 87 6.17 -3.42 1.75
C LEU A 87 5.72 -2.35 0.76
N LEU A 88 6.37 -1.18 0.78
CA LEU A 88 6.12 -0.10 -0.17
C LEU A 88 6.46 -0.53 -1.61
N ASP A 89 7.61 -1.16 -1.81
CA ASP A 89 8.04 -1.67 -3.12
C ASP A 89 7.07 -2.74 -3.63
N GLU A 90 6.61 -3.66 -2.76
CA GLU A 90 5.58 -4.63 -3.12
C GLU A 90 4.24 -3.95 -3.45
N PHE A 91 3.84 -2.96 -2.66
CA PHE A 91 2.58 -2.24 -2.85
C PHE A 91 2.54 -1.52 -4.20
N GLN A 92 3.63 -0.84 -4.55
CA GLN A 92 3.78 -0.06 -5.78
C GLN A 92 4.06 -0.94 -7.02
N ALA A 93 4.45 -2.20 -6.83
CA ALA A 93 4.73 -3.10 -7.94
C ALA A 93 3.48 -3.36 -8.80
N PRO A 94 3.51 -3.08 -10.11
CA PRO A 94 2.38 -3.30 -11.02
C PRO A 94 2.10 -4.80 -11.20
N ASP A 95 3.17 -5.59 -11.36
CA ASP A 95 3.15 -7.05 -11.45
C ASP A 95 3.87 -7.64 -10.24
N ARG A 96 3.23 -8.60 -9.57
CA ARG A 96 3.76 -9.22 -8.35
C ARG A 96 4.05 -10.70 -8.57
N VAL A 97 5.29 -11.06 -8.26
CA VAL A 97 5.75 -12.45 -8.25
C VAL A 97 6.19 -12.78 -6.83
N TYR A 98 5.66 -13.88 -6.30
CA TYR A 98 5.97 -14.37 -4.97
C TYR A 98 6.73 -15.69 -5.07
N CYS A 99 7.61 -15.93 -4.11
CA CYS A 99 8.43 -17.12 -4.09
C CYS A 99 7.60 -18.42 -4.06
N ALA A 100 7.89 -19.35 -4.98
CA ALA A 100 7.21 -20.65 -5.10
C ALA A 100 7.44 -21.64 -3.96
N ASN A 101 8.35 -21.33 -3.04
CA ASN A 101 8.42 -22.05 -1.79
C ASN A 101 7.29 -21.60 -0.86
N ALA A 102 6.33 -22.50 -0.60
CA ALA A 102 5.17 -22.25 0.27
C ALA A 102 5.54 -21.81 1.70
N LYS A 103 6.71 -22.24 2.22
CA LYS A 103 7.20 -21.78 3.54
C LYS A 103 7.82 -20.38 3.49
N CYS A 104 8.14 -19.86 2.31
CA CYS A 104 8.80 -18.57 2.13
C CYS A 104 7.81 -17.49 1.71
N GLY A 105 7.11 -17.66 0.59
CA GLY A 105 6.11 -16.70 0.09
C GLY A 105 6.61 -15.27 -0.16
N ALA A 106 7.91 -14.99 -0.05
CA ALA A 106 8.46 -13.65 -0.14
C ALA A 106 8.22 -13.03 -1.53
N PHE A 107 7.87 -11.74 -1.55
CA PHE A 107 7.82 -10.93 -2.78
C PHE A 107 9.21 -10.89 -3.46
N ILE A 108 9.23 -11.05 -4.78
CA ILE A 108 10.45 -11.00 -5.60
C ILE A 108 10.41 -9.75 -6.48
N PRO A 109 11.18 -8.69 -6.13
CA PRO A 109 11.26 -7.47 -6.93
C PRO A 109 11.65 -7.73 -8.39
N ARG A 110 11.13 -6.90 -9.30
CA ARG A 110 11.41 -6.99 -10.74
C ARG A 110 12.89 -6.93 -11.11
N ALA A 111 13.71 -6.28 -10.28
CA ALA A 111 15.17 -6.26 -10.43
C ALA A 111 15.83 -7.64 -10.33
N LEU A 112 15.11 -8.67 -9.88
CA LEU A 112 15.59 -10.05 -9.74
C LEU A 112 15.03 -10.99 -10.81
N TRP A 113 14.46 -10.40 -11.86
CA TRP A 113 13.84 -11.13 -12.95
C TRP A 113 14.81 -11.21 -14.12
N HIS A 114 14.96 -12.41 -14.67
CA HIS A 114 15.75 -12.68 -15.86
C HIS A 114 14.95 -13.58 -16.80
N GLY A 115 14.50 -13.03 -17.93
CA GLY A 115 13.58 -13.71 -18.83
C GLY A 115 12.28 -14.09 -18.11
N LYS A 116 11.98 -15.39 -18.04
CA LYS A 116 10.79 -15.94 -17.35
C LYS A 116 11.07 -16.37 -15.90
N LYS A 117 12.27 -16.11 -15.38
CA LYS A 117 12.75 -16.57 -14.06
C LYS A 117 12.85 -15.40 -13.09
N ALA A 118 12.28 -15.54 -11.90
CA ALA A 118 12.44 -14.63 -10.78
C ALA A 118 13.17 -15.35 -9.63
N SER A 119 14.28 -14.79 -9.15
CA SER A 119 15.15 -15.43 -8.15
C SER A 119 14.91 -14.87 -6.75
N CYS A 120 14.48 -15.73 -5.81
CA CYS A 120 14.22 -15.32 -4.43
C CYS A 120 15.51 -15.08 -3.64
N ARG A 121 15.69 -13.90 -3.03
CA ARG A 121 16.85 -13.61 -2.16
C ARG A 121 16.81 -14.32 -0.80
N VAL A 122 15.63 -14.74 -0.34
CA VAL A 122 15.45 -15.34 0.99
C VAL A 122 15.83 -16.82 0.99
N CYS A 123 15.27 -17.61 0.07
CA CYS A 123 15.49 -19.06 0.03
C CYS A 123 16.10 -19.58 -1.28
N ARG A 124 16.54 -18.68 -2.18
CA ARG A 124 17.18 -18.98 -3.47
C ARG A 124 16.33 -19.77 -4.48
N VAL A 125 15.08 -20.08 -4.16
CA VAL A 125 14.15 -20.73 -5.08
C VAL A 125 13.86 -19.82 -6.27
N ASN A 126 13.95 -20.40 -7.45
CA ASN A 126 13.59 -19.75 -8.71
C ASN A 126 12.10 -19.98 -9.00
N THR A 127 11.45 -18.90 -9.38
CA THR A 127 10.00 -18.81 -9.58
C THR A 127 9.74 -18.44 -11.04
N CYS A 128 8.79 -19.11 -11.69
CA CYS A 128 8.38 -18.80 -13.05
C CYS A 128 7.46 -17.57 -13.04
N ILE A 129 7.82 -16.48 -13.72
CA ILE A 129 7.06 -15.21 -13.69
C ILE A 129 5.65 -15.39 -14.28
N ASN A 130 5.46 -16.33 -15.21
CA ASN A 130 4.21 -16.48 -15.94
C ASN A 130 3.15 -17.28 -15.18
N CYS A 131 3.54 -18.40 -14.59
CA CYS A 131 2.62 -19.24 -13.82
C CYS A 131 2.78 -19.05 -12.31
N ASN A 132 3.65 -18.14 -11.88
CA ASN A 132 4.21 -18.03 -10.54
C ASN A 132 4.89 -19.32 -10.03
N GLY A 133 4.81 -20.48 -10.71
CA GLY A 133 5.34 -21.81 -10.35
C GLY A 133 6.79 -21.87 -9.87
N ARG A 134 7.26 -23.04 -9.40
CA ARG A 134 8.71 -23.31 -9.43
C ARG A 134 9.20 -23.14 -10.88
N PHE A 135 10.36 -22.52 -11.06
CA PHE A 135 10.90 -22.26 -12.39
C PHE A 135 11.10 -23.56 -13.18
N HIS A 136 10.79 -23.50 -14.46
CA HIS A 136 10.89 -24.62 -15.40
C HIS A 136 11.26 -24.09 -16.80
N PHE A 137 11.90 -24.95 -17.61
CA PHE A 137 12.30 -24.59 -18.98
C PHE A 137 11.21 -24.88 -20.02
N THR A 138 10.34 -25.86 -19.76
CA THR A 138 9.24 -26.23 -20.66
C THR A 138 8.12 -25.20 -20.65
N ALA A 139 7.11 -25.38 -21.49
CA ALA A 139 5.85 -24.64 -21.35
C ALA A 139 5.26 -24.87 -19.94
N CYS A 140 4.56 -23.86 -19.41
CA CYS A 140 3.86 -23.98 -18.13
C CYS A 140 2.81 -25.09 -18.27
N LYS A 141 3.01 -26.22 -17.56
CA LYS A 141 2.07 -27.33 -17.52
C LYS A 141 0.91 -26.97 -16.60
N GLU A 142 -0.11 -26.35 -17.18
CA GLU A 142 -1.25 -25.74 -16.46
C GLU A 142 -0.79 -24.71 -15.39
N PRO A 143 -1.62 -23.75 -15.00
CA PRO A 143 -1.19 -22.74 -14.05
C PRO A 143 -1.08 -23.35 -12.65
N VAL A 144 0.10 -23.86 -12.27
CA VAL A 144 0.41 -24.38 -10.91
C VAL A 144 0.56 -23.26 -9.86
N TYR A 145 -0.01 -22.08 -10.14
CA TYR A 145 -0.47 -21.22 -9.07
C TYR A 145 -1.97 -21.19 -9.06
N ARG A 146 -2.49 -21.42 -7.86
CA ARG A 146 -3.75 -20.88 -7.35
C ARG A 146 -3.78 -19.36 -7.56
N ASN A 147 -3.87 -18.93 -8.82
CA ASN A 147 -4.71 -17.83 -9.15
C ASN A 147 -6.09 -18.41 -8.91
N ILE A 148 -6.69 -18.14 -7.74
CA ILE A 148 -8.09 -18.50 -7.50
C ILE A 148 -8.91 -18.04 -8.72
N TYR A 149 -8.49 -16.96 -9.38
CA TYR A 149 -9.04 -16.40 -10.61
C TYR A 149 -8.79 -17.16 -11.92
N ALA A 150 -7.95 -18.20 -11.95
CA ALA A 150 -7.74 -19.08 -13.10
C ALA A 150 -8.51 -20.41 -12.98
N ASP A 151 -8.95 -20.79 -11.77
CA ASP A 151 -9.88 -21.90 -11.58
C ASP A 151 -11.14 -21.64 -12.41
N LYS A 152 -11.50 -22.58 -13.31
CA LYS A 152 -12.70 -22.45 -14.14
C LYS A 152 -13.96 -22.30 -13.28
N ALA A 153 -14.02 -22.98 -12.13
CA ALA A 153 -15.11 -22.87 -11.17
C ALA A 153 -15.16 -21.46 -10.56
N PHE A 154 -14.03 -20.90 -10.14
CA PHE A 154 -14.00 -19.52 -9.62
C PHE A 154 -14.29 -18.49 -10.70
N GLN A 155 -13.81 -18.67 -11.94
CA GLN A 155 -14.15 -17.77 -13.04
C GLN A 155 -15.64 -17.79 -13.36
N LYS A 156 -16.26 -18.97 -13.29
CA LYS A 156 -17.71 -19.14 -13.44
C LYS A 156 -18.45 -18.46 -12.28
N LEU A 157 -18.02 -18.70 -11.04
CA LEU A 157 -18.58 -18.06 -9.85
C LEU A 157 -18.46 -16.53 -9.92
N ARG A 158 -17.29 -16.00 -10.26
CA ARG A 158 -17.06 -14.56 -10.45
C ARG A 158 -18.05 -13.94 -11.44
N LYS A 159 -18.24 -14.60 -12.60
CA LYS A 159 -19.20 -14.12 -13.62
C LYS A 159 -20.63 -14.19 -13.09
N MET A 160 -20.98 -15.29 -12.43
CA MET A 160 -22.32 -15.51 -11.85
C MET A 160 -22.65 -14.49 -10.76
N MET A 161 -21.69 -14.16 -9.91
CA MET A 161 -21.85 -13.20 -8.80
C MET A 161 -21.60 -11.75 -9.22
N GLY A 162 -21.24 -11.48 -10.49
CA GLY A 162 -20.94 -10.13 -10.96
C GLY A 162 -19.71 -9.49 -10.29
N TRP A 163 -18.74 -10.29 -9.83
CA TRP A 163 -17.54 -9.79 -9.16
C TRP A 163 -16.56 -9.13 -10.15
N GLN A 164 -16.19 -7.88 -9.87
CA GLN A 164 -15.34 -7.07 -10.76
C GLN A 164 -13.85 -7.27 -10.46
N ARG A 165 -12.97 -7.00 -11.42
CA ARG A 165 -11.50 -6.96 -11.21
C ARG A 165 -11.03 -5.51 -11.09
N CYS A 166 -10.12 -5.22 -10.15
CA CYS A 166 -9.42 -3.92 -10.18
C CYS A 166 -8.66 -3.80 -11.52
N PRO A 167 -8.77 -2.66 -12.23
CA PRO A 167 -8.08 -2.44 -13.50
C PRO A 167 -6.55 -2.52 -13.36
N ARG A 168 -6.01 -2.08 -12.21
CA ARG A 168 -4.58 -2.03 -11.95
C ARG A 168 -3.98 -3.38 -11.57
N CYS A 169 -4.46 -4.00 -10.48
CA CYS A 169 -3.83 -5.21 -9.91
C CYS A 169 -4.57 -6.52 -10.23
N ARG A 170 -5.70 -6.45 -10.96
CA ARG A 170 -6.51 -7.59 -11.41
C ARG A 170 -7.13 -8.46 -10.31
N ARG A 171 -6.97 -8.07 -9.03
CA ARG A 171 -7.65 -8.71 -7.89
C ARG A 171 -9.17 -8.64 -8.11
N VAL A 172 -9.85 -9.76 -7.88
CA VAL A 172 -11.32 -9.81 -7.92
C VAL A 172 -11.85 -9.24 -6.62
N ILE A 173 -12.82 -8.35 -6.76
CA ILE A 173 -13.45 -7.61 -5.70
C ILE A 173 -14.92 -7.96 -5.74
N GLU A 174 -15.42 -8.42 -4.61
CA GLU A 174 -16.84 -8.53 -4.34
C GLU A 174 -17.37 -7.16 -3.87
N LYS A 175 -18.56 -6.79 -4.34
CA LYS A 175 -19.28 -5.61 -3.88
C LYS A 175 -20.37 -6.07 -2.92
N ASN A 176 -20.27 -5.65 -1.67
CA ASN A 176 -21.25 -6.05 -0.66
C ASN A 176 -22.57 -5.28 -0.81
N GLN A 177 -22.54 -3.96 -1.03
CA GLN A 177 -23.67 -3.09 -1.39
C GLN A 177 -23.14 -1.70 -1.80
N GLY A 178 -24.00 -0.78 -2.28
CA GLY A 178 -23.72 0.66 -2.30
C GLY A 178 -23.10 1.23 -3.59
N CYS A 179 -22.15 2.16 -3.44
CA CYS A 179 -21.57 2.97 -4.52
C CYS A 179 -20.80 2.12 -5.56
N ASN A 180 -20.78 2.58 -6.82
CA ASN A 180 -19.96 1.96 -7.87
C ASN A 180 -18.52 2.50 -7.90
N HIS A 181 -18.21 3.59 -7.22
CA HIS A 181 -16.83 4.04 -7.00
C HIS A 181 -16.18 3.14 -5.94
N MET A 182 -15.26 2.27 -6.38
CA MET A 182 -14.62 1.28 -5.52
C MET A 182 -13.14 1.59 -5.37
N SER A 183 -12.63 1.50 -4.14
CA SER A 183 -11.21 1.61 -3.85
C SER A 183 -10.62 0.21 -3.59
N CYS A 184 -9.69 -0.23 -4.46
CA CYS A 184 -9.01 -1.51 -4.30
C CYS A 184 -7.92 -1.42 -3.24
N VAL A 185 -7.60 -2.56 -2.60
CA VAL A 185 -6.40 -2.83 -1.80
C VAL A 185 -5.04 -2.64 -2.53
N CYS A 186 -4.98 -2.13 -3.76
CA CYS A 186 -3.74 -1.61 -4.38
C CYS A 186 -3.71 -0.09 -4.54
N GLY A 187 -4.73 0.63 -4.04
CA GLY A 187 -4.88 2.08 -4.18
C GLY A 187 -5.52 2.51 -5.50
N CYS A 188 -5.91 1.59 -6.39
CA CYS A 188 -6.72 1.93 -7.58
C CYS A 188 -8.14 2.31 -7.14
N GLU A 189 -8.69 3.39 -7.68
CA GLU A 189 -10.12 3.69 -7.60
C GLU A 189 -10.75 3.42 -8.96
N PHE A 190 -11.89 2.72 -9.01
CA PHE A 190 -12.48 2.25 -10.27
C PHE A 190 -14.02 2.16 -10.22
N CYS A 191 -14.71 2.31 -11.37
CA CYS A 191 -16.16 2.05 -11.47
C CYS A 191 -16.38 0.53 -11.46
N TYR A 192 -17.14 0.01 -10.51
CA TYR A 192 -17.45 -1.41 -10.40
C TYR A 192 -18.26 -1.93 -11.60
N LEU A 193 -19.09 -1.06 -12.21
CA LEU A 193 -19.87 -1.41 -13.40
C LEU A 193 -18.98 -1.68 -14.61
N CYS A 194 -18.12 -0.73 -14.99
CA CYS A 194 -17.31 -0.86 -16.21
C CYS A 194 -15.89 -1.39 -15.98
N GLY A 195 -15.42 -1.46 -14.73
CA GLY A 195 -14.08 -1.93 -14.38
C GLY A 195 -12.92 -1.00 -14.80
N ARG A 196 -13.20 0.27 -15.10
CA ARG A 196 -12.21 1.28 -15.50
C ARG A 196 -11.87 2.21 -14.33
N ASP A 197 -10.71 2.87 -14.40
CA ASP A 197 -10.29 3.86 -13.42
C ASP A 197 -11.36 4.95 -13.22
N TYR A 198 -11.54 5.37 -11.97
CA TYR A 198 -12.54 6.36 -11.58
C TYR A 198 -11.87 7.73 -11.45
N PHE A 199 -12.11 8.60 -12.43
CA PHE A 199 -11.72 10.01 -12.41
C PHE A 199 -12.94 10.87 -12.06
N SER A 200 -12.74 12.17 -11.80
CA SER A 200 -13.80 13.11 -11.39
C SER A 200 -15.02 13.12 -12.32
N ASP A 201 -14.81 12.94 -13.62
CA ASP A 201 -15.87 13.02 -14.65
C ASP A 201 -16.28 11.64 -15.18
N HIS A 202 -16.22 10.62 -14.33
CA HIS A 202 -16.53 9.26 -14.72
C HIS A 202 -18.03 9.06 -15.02
N ASP A 203 -18.40 9.02 -16.31
CA ASP A 203 -19.72 8.57 -16.75
C ASP A 203 -19.69 7.12 -17.27
N CYS A 204 -20.36 6.24 -16.54
CA CYS A 204 -20.43 4.81 -16.86
C CYS A 204 -21.44 4.55 -18.04
N ARG A 205 -22.08 5.58 -18.63
CA ARG A 205 -23.04 5.51 -19.78
C ARG A 205 -22.44 5.65 -21.19
N SER A 206 -21.15 5.95 -21.32
CA SER A 206 -20.49 6.10 -22.63
C SER A 206 -19.94 4.77 -23.19
N VAL A 207 -20.73 3.68 -23.07
CA VAL A 207 -20.42 2.36 -23.65
C VAL A 207 -21.35 2.07 -24.81
#